data_AF-A0A9R1LBI0-F1
#
_entry.id   AF-A0A9R1LBI0-F1
#
_cell.length_a   1.000
_cell.length_b   1.000
_cell.length_c   1.000
_cell.angle_alpha   90.00
_cell.angle_beta   90.00
_cell.angle_gamma   90.00
#
_symmetry.space_group_name_H-M   'P 1'
#
loop_
_entity.id
_entity.type
_entity.pdbx_description
1 polymer ?
#
loop_
_entity_poly.entity_id
_entity_poly.type
_entity_poly.pdbx_seq_one_letter_code
_entity_poly.pdbx_strand_id
1 'polypeptide(L)'
;MEPSTGFRASVWSCFKFLPFFCGLLLLGIIKGVLFGPWAWLIMAIGISALVLGLWPVHVIWTYYCIIRTKLVGPVVKLLLLISVSGILVLWLIVGILGSVLAGLAYGFLAPVMATFDALGEGKERPLVHCFVDGTWSTITGGCTVVRDLKDMLFHSYLAYMDDLRFHEPPGGKPFEIRVLDIPGAVLAAACGLLMDGIMFTAIALYKFPVMLFKGWKRLIEDLVGREGPFLETVCVPFAGLAILLWPFAVLGAFLASMISSVPLGAYAAIVVYQESSLFMGLSYAISSVSIFDEYTNDVLDMAPGSCFPRFVYRKNQASMESGRGPLSRPASFRDKQDGKKAPARITSFKSSFDEFNPFKLLDHLFEECQHRGEALVAEGVITPKDIEETKSGKGGSGVLNVGLPAYVILNALLRSAKADSDGLILRDGCEITSDNRPKNTLFDWFFDPLMVIKDQIKAENFTEEEEAYLQKCVLLISDPKRLKATLPHLPSLNERKQAEIDAFARRLQGITKSISRYPTSKRRFDDLVKALSEELERAMGGSRSVSGSQFQKLRSGLVRMLSQRSMGKTASIRGGDQEAQLTNDAGAA
;
A
#
# COMPACT_ATOMS: atom_id res chain seq x y z
N MET A 1 -1.85 -3.29 -43.38
CA MET A 1 -2.10 -4.57 -44.06
C MET A 1 -3.51 -4.98 -43.70
N GLU A 2 -4.40 -5.10 -44.69
CA GLU A 2 -5.77 -5.55 -44.46
C GLU A 2 -5.77 -6.98 -43.86
N PRO A 3 -6.62 -7.25 -42.85
CA PRO A 3 -6.68 -8.57 -42.23
C PRO A 3 -7.41 -9.53 -43.18
N SER A 4 -6.68 -10.51 -43.70
CA SER A 4 -7.25 -11.59 -44.50
C SER A 4 -8.22 -12.43 -43.66
N THR A 5 -9.49 -12.41 -44.04
CA THR A 5 -10.60 -13.14 -43.42
C THR A 5 -10.48 -14.65 -43.68
N GLY A 6 -9.83 -15.38 -42.77
CA GLY A 6 -9.85 -16.84 -42.74
C GLY A 6 -8.94 -17.45 -41.68
N PHE A 7 -9.41 -18.49 -40.99
CA PHE A 7 -8.66 -19.24 -39.97
C PHE A 7 -7.27 -19.67 -40.46
N ARG A 8 -7.15 -20.16 -41.71
CA ARG A 8 -5.86 -20.52 -42.34
C ARG A 8 -4.93 -19.32 -42.56
N ALA A 9 -5.47 -18.16 -42.90
CA ALA A 9 -4.67 -16.95 -43.12
C ALA A 9 -4.21 -16.33 -41.79
N SER A 10 -5.02 -16.45 -40.72
CA SER A 10 -4.65 -16.11 -39.35
C SER A 10 -3.55 -17.03 -38.80
N VAL A 11 -3.66 -18.35 -39.02
CA VAL A 11 -2.61 -19.33 -38.66
C VAL A 11 -1.32 -19.06 -39.43
N TRP A 12 -1.40 -18.77 -40.74
CA TRP A 12 -0.24 -18.43 -41.56
C TRP A 12 0.41 -17.10 -41.14
N SER A 13 -0.39 -16.10 -40.76
CA SER A 13 0.08 -14.85 -40.17
C SER A 13 0.78 -15.06 -38.82
N CYS A 14 0.25 -15.97 -37.98
CA CYS A 14 0.90 -16.39 -36.74
C CYS A 14 2.25 -17.08 -36.99
N PHE A 15 2.34 -17.99 -37.96
CA PHE A 15 3.62 -18.61 -38.35
C PHE A 15 4.64 -17.58 -38.87
N LYS A 16 4.18 -16.54 -39.57
CA LYS A 16 5.04 -15.42 -40.01
C LYS A 16 5.44 -14.49 -38.87
N PHE A 17 4.59 -14.34 -37.86
CA PHE A 17 4.86 -13.51 -36.68
C PHE A 17 5.73 -14.23 -35.64
N LEU A 18 5.70 -15.55 -35.58
CA LEU A 18 6.52 -16.37 -34.69
C LEU A 18 8.03 -16.05 -34.74
N PRO A 19 8.70 -15.94 -35.91
CA PRO A 19 10.11 -15.55 -35.96
C PRO A 19 10.35 -14.12 -35.47
N PHE A 20 9.40 -13.19 -35.68
CA PHE A 20 9.48 -11.82 -35.16
C PHE A 20 9.33 -11.80 -33.63
N PHE A 21 8.37 -12.55 -33.08
CA PHE A 21 8.22 -12.75 -31.65
C PHE A 21 9.46 -13.41 -31.03
N CYS A 22 9.97 -14.50 -31.63
CA CYS A 22 11.19 -15.15 -31.18
C CYS A 22 12.40 -14.20 -31.25
N GLY A 23 12.46 -13.34 -32.27
CA GLY A 23 13.48 -12.30 -32.39
C GLY A 23 13.39 -11.25 -31.28
N LEU A 24 12.19 -10.78 -30.94
CA LEU A 24 11.96 -9.84 -29.84
C LEU A 24 12.20 -10.46 -28.47
N LEU A 25 11.79 -11.71 -28.27
CA LEU A 25 12.06 -12.46 -27.06
C LEU A 25 13.56 -12.69 -26.90
N LEU A 26 14.25 -13.07 -27.97
CA LEU A 26 15.71 -13.21 -27.99
C LEU A 26 16.39 -11.87 -27.70
N LEU A 27 15.92 -10.77 -28.29
CA LEU A 27 16.43 -9.42 -28.01
C LEU A 27 16.21 -9.04 -26.53
N GLY A 28 15.03 -9.30 -25.99
CA GLY A 28 14.72 -9.11 -24.57
C GLY A 28 15.61 -9.95 -23.66
N ILE A 29 15.83 -11.22 -24.00
CA ILE A 29 16.74 -12.14 -23.27
C ILE A 29 18.18 -11.62 -23.33
N ILE A 30 18.67 -11.22 -24.50
CA ILE A 30 20.02 -10.65 -24.67
C ILE A 30 20.18 -9.41 -23.79
N LYS A 31 19.20 -8.50 -23.80
CA LYS A 31 19.21 -7.33 -22.91
C LYS A 31 19.17 -7.72 -21.44
N GLY A 32 18.33 -8.68 -21.07
CA GLY A 32 18.25 -9.22 -19.71
C GLY A 32 19.58 -9.81 -19.24
N VAL A 33 20.29 -10.51 -20.12
CA VAL A 33 21.62 -11.08 -19.81
C VAL A 33 22.70 -10.00 -19.75
N LEU A 34 22.65 -8.96 -20.59
CA LEU A 34 23.65 -7.90 -20.62
C LEU A 34 23.49 -6.86 -19.50
N PHE A 35 22.28 -6.36 -19.30
CA PHE A 35 21.98 -5.27 -18.36
C PHE A 35 21.39 -5.76 -17.03
N GLY A 36 20.75 -6.93 -17.03
CA GLY A 36 20.14 -7.50 -15.83
C GLY A 36 21.11 -7.80 -14.69
N PRO A 37 22.35 -8.29 -14.92
CA PRO A 37 23.32 -8.51 -13.84
C PRO A 37 23.66 -7.23 -13.07
N TRP A 38 23.72 -6.07 -13.76
CA TRP A 38 23.97 -4.78 -13.12
C TRP A 38 22.82 -4.34 -12.24
N ALA A 39 21.58 -4.44 -12.76
CA ALA A 39 20.39 -4.12 -11.97
C ALA A 39 20.22 -5.08 -10.78
N TRP A 40 20.49 -6.37 -10.97
CA TRP A 40 20.51 -7.38 -9.92
C TRP A 40 21.52 -7.04 -8.83
N LEU A 41 22.76 -6.70 -9.20
CA LEU A 41 23.82 -6.36 -8.25
C LEU A 41 23.48 -5.10 -7.45
N ILE A 42 22.94 -4.06 -8.11
CA ILE A 42 22.48 -2.83 -7.45
C ILE A 42 21.39 -3.16 -6.42
N MET A 43 20.38 -3.94 -6.80
CA MET A 43 19.29 -4.28 -5.89
C MET A 43 19.74 -5.19 -4.76
N ALA A 44 20.49 -6.26 -5.06
CA ALA A 44 20.95 -7.22 -4.06
C ALA A 44 21.85 -6.54 -3.02
N ILE A 45 22.86 -5.78 -3.46
CA ILE A 45 23.76 -5.06 -2.55
C ILE A 45 23.04 -3.93 -1.84
N GLY A 46 22.29 -3.10 -2.58
CA GLY A 46 21.62 -1.92 -2.03
C GLY A 46 20.58 -2.29 -0.98
N ILE A 47 19.71 -3.26 -1.27
CA ILE A 47 18.69 -3.73 -0.33
C ILE A 47 19.33 -4.47 0.84
N SER A 48 20.30 -5.36 0.60
CA SER A 48 20.98 -6.06 1.70
C SER A 48 21.71 -5.12 2.65
N ALA A 49 22.38 -4.09 2.12
CA ALA A 49 23.06 -3.08 2.93
C ALA A 49 22.06 -2.26 3.76
N LEU A 50 20.90 -1.89 3.19
CA LEU A 50 19.84 -1.21 3.93
C LEU A 50 19.27 -2.09 5.03
N VAL A 51 18.96 -3.35 4.72
CA VAL A 51 18.42 -4.32 5.68
C VAL A 51 19.41 -4.53 6.82
N LEU A 52 20.67 -4.87 6.53
CA LEU A 52 21.71 -5.11 7.55
C LEU A 52 22.03 -3.85 8.37
N GLY A 53 22.17 -2.70 7.71
CA GLY A 53 22.54 -1.45 8.35
C GLY A 53 21.45 -0.88 9.26
N LEU A 54 20.18 -1.00 8.88
CA LEU A 54 19.04 -0.50 9.66
C LEU A 54 18.50 -1.51 10.67
N TRP A 55 18.79 -2.80 10.52
CA TRP A 55 18.28 -3.83 11.41
C TRP A 55 18.54 -3.54 12.90
N PRO A 56 19.75 -3.13 13.36
CA PRO A 56 19.96 -2.82 14.77
C PRO A 56 19.08 -1.67 15.26
N VAL A 57 18.90 -0.63 14.45
CA VAL A 57 18.04 0.51 14.77
C VAL A 57 16.58 0.08 14.88
N HIS A 58 16.10 -0.73 13.93
CA HIS A 58 14.74 -1.24 13.90
C HIS A 58 14.47 -2.14 15.11
N VAL A 59 15.40 -3.04 15.43
CA VAL A 59 15.36 -3.90 16.61
C VAL A 59 15.20 -3.05 17.88
N ILE A 60 16.12 -2.12 18.14
CA ILE A 60 16.10 -1.27 19.34
C ILE A 60 14.81 -0.46 19.41
N TRP A 61 14.41 0.17 18.30
CA TRP A 61 13.22 1.02 18.26
C TRP A 61 11.94 0.22 18.48
N THR A 62 11.82 -0.96 17.89
CA THR A 62 10.66 -1.84 18.08
C THR A 62 10.51 -2.32 19.50
N TYR A 63 11.60 -2.78 20.12
CA TYR A 63 11.60 -3.15 21.52
C TYR A 63 11.19 -1.98 22.41
N TYR A 64 11.76 -0.81 22.15
CA TYR A 64 11.44 0.41 22.88
C TYR A 64 9.95 0.78 22.79
N CYS A 65 9.36 0.76 21.59
CA CYS A 65 7.95 1.09 21.39
C CYS A 65 7.01 0.08 22.05
N ILE A 66 7.29 -1.23 21.97
CA ILE A 66 6.46 -2.28 22.61
C ILE A 66 6.51 -2.19 24.14
N ILE A 67 7.68 -1.87 24.71
CA ILE A 67 7.80 -1.69 26.16
C ILE A 67 7.01 -0.45 26.61
N ARG A 68 7.11 0.65 25.84
CA ARG A 68 6.56 1.96 26.21
C ARG A 68 5.09 2.17 25.85
N THR A 69 4.51 1.38 24.95
CA THR A 69 3.11 1.56 24.55
C THR A 69 2.14 1.37 25.72
N LYS A 70 1.07 2.16 25.73
CA LYS A 70 -0.06 2.03 26.65
C LYS A 70 -1.21 1.19 26.06
N LEU A 71 -1.09 0.79 24.79
CA LEU A 71 -2.15 0.11 24.05
C LEU A 71 -2.40 -1.31 24.56
N VAL A 72 -1.36 -2.00 25.01
CA VAL A 72 -1.39 -3.42 25.39
C VAL A 72 -0.96 -3.63 26.84
N GLY A 73 -1.57 -4.61 27.52
CA GLY A 73 -1.22 -4.97 28.90
C GLY A 73 0.04 -5.85 29.00
N PRO A 74 0.51 -6.15 30.23
CA PRO A 74 1.83 -6.75 30.47
C PRO A 74 2.04 -8.12 29.80
N VAL A 75 1.02 -8.99 29.84
CA VAL A 75 1.10 -10.34 29.22
C VAL A 75 1.25 -10.25 27.71
N VAL A 76 0.47 -9.36 27.08
CA VAL A 76 0.52 -9.13 25.63
C VAL A 76 1.85 -8.51 25.23
N LYS A 77 2.41 -7.60 26.04
CA LYS A 77 3.75 -7.07 25.82
C LYS A 77 4.79 -8.18 25.79
N LEU A 78 4.78 -9.08 26.78
CA LEU A 78 5.73 -10.20 26.80
C LEU A 78 5.62 -11.08 25.56
N LEU A 79 4.39 -11.42 25.16
CA LEU A 79 4.15 -12.22 23.95
C LEU A 79 4.55 -11.50 22.67
N LEU A 80 4.31 -10.19 22.58
CA LEU A 80 4.76 -9.36 21.45
C LEU A 80 6.28 -9.28 21.41
N LEU A 81 6.97 -9.18 22.55
CA LEU A 81 8.44 -9.17 22.59
C LEU A 81 9.02 -10.47 22.06
N ILE A 82 8.46 -11.63 22.45
CA ILE A 82 8.90 -12.94 21.95
C ILE A 82 8.57 -13.07 20.45
N SER A 83 7.34 -12.77 20.06
CA SER A 83 6.89 -12.89 18.66
C SER A 83 7.67 -11.97 17.73
N VAL A 84 7.89 -10.71 18.13
CA VAL A 84 8.61 -9.74 17.33
C VAL A 84 10.09 -10.09 17.20
N SER A 85 10.68 -10.76 18.20
CA SER A 85 12.03 -11.31 18.09
C SER A 85 12.14 -12.23 16.86
N GLY A 86 11.21 -13.19 16.76
CA GLY A 86 11.15 -14.13 15.65
C GLY A 86 10.93 -13.43 14.31
N ILE A 87 10.01 -12.46 14.27
CA ILE A 87 9.73 -11.67 13.06
C ILE A 87 10.95 -10.85 12.63
N LEU A 88 11.69 -10.23 13.55
CA LEU A 88 12.87 -9.42 13.23
C LEU A 88 14.02 -10.27 12.68
N VAL A 89 14.20 -11.50 13.17
CA VAL A 89 15.19 -12.44 12.63
C VAL A 89 14.74 -12.96 11.26
N LEU A 90 13.47 -13.36 11.14
CA LEU A 90 12.92 -13.82 9.86
C LEU A 90 12.99 -12.72 8.80
N TRP A 91 12.71 -11.47 9.17
CA TRP A 91 12.82 -10.30 8.29
C TRP A 91 14.24 -10.13 7.75
N LEU A 92 15.27 -10.41 8.55
CA LEU A 92 16.66 -10.35 8.08
C LEU A 92 16.92 -11.40 7.00
N ILE A 93 16.50 -12.65 7.24
CA ILE A 93 16.68 -13.77 6.32
C ILE A 93 15.91 -13.51 5.02
N VAL A 94 14.63 -13.18 5.14
CA VAL A 94 13.73 -12.91 4.00
C VAL A 94 14.18 -11.65 3.26
N GLY A 95 14.65 -10.62 3.95
CA GLY A 95 15.15 -9.39 3.33
C GLY A 95 16.39 -9.64 2.47
N ILE A 96 17.35 -10.41 2.97
CA ILE A 96 18.58 -10.75 2.22
C ILE A 96 18.26 -11.69 1.06
N LEU A 97 17.61 -12.83 1.32
CA LEU A 97 17.27 -13.81 0.29
C LEU A 97 16.33 -13.21 -0.76
N GLY A 98 15.33 -12.46 -0.29
CA GLY A 98 14.39 -11.73 -1.13
C GLY A 98 15.07 -10.68 -1.99
N SER A 99 16.10 -9.98 -1.49
CA SER A 99 16.85 -9.02 -2.32
C SER A 99 17.56 -9.66 -3.50
N VAL A 100 18.14 -10.85 -3.29
CA VAL A 100 18.84 -11.59 -4.34
C VAL A 100 17.84 -12.10 -5.37
N LEU A 101 16.75 -12.74 -4.92
CA LEU A 101 15.72 -13.31 -5.80
C LEU A 101 14.94 -12.23 -6.55
N ALA A 102 14.48 -11.19 -5.85
CA ALA A 102 13.74 -10.08 -6.45
C ALA A 102 14.64 -9.26 -7.38
N GLY A 103 15.90 -9.03 -7.03
CA GLY A 103 16.86 -8.38 -7.91
C GLY A 103 17.12 -9.18 -9.18
N LEU A 104 17.20 -10.51 -9.09
CA LEU A 104 17.41 -11.39 -10.24
C LEU A 104 16.18 -11.38 -11.16
N ALA A 105 14.99 -11.55 -10.57
CA ALA A 105 13.74 -11.51 -11.30
C ALA A 105 13.51 -10.15 -11.97
N TYR A 106 13.69 -9.05 -11.24
CA TYR A 106 13.55 -7.70 -11.79
C TYR A 106 14.58 -7.42 -12.89
N GLY A 107 15.86 -7.72 -12.63
CA GLY A 107 16.95 -7.48 -13.58
C GLY A 107 16.77 -8.23 -14.88
N PHE A 108 16.21 -9.43 -14.86
CA PHE A 108 15.94 -10.22 -16.06
C PHE A 108 14.61 -9.86 -16.75
N LEU A 109 13.52 -9.74 -15.99
CA LEU A 109 12.18 -9.55 -16.55
C LEU A 109 11.91 -8.12 -17.00
N ALA A 110 12.43 -7.10 -16.32
CA ALA A 110 12.15 -5.71 -16.69
C ALA A 110 12.66 -5.35 -18.12
N PRO A 111 13.88 -5.74 -18.54
CA PRO A 111 14.32 -5.55 -19.92
C PRO A 111 13.48 -6.31 -20.97
N VAL A 112 13.03 -7.53 -20.62
CA VAL A 112 12.18 -8.34 -21.49
C VAL A 112 10.83 -7.67 -21.68
N MET A 113 10.16 -7.25 -20.60
CA MET A 113 8.87 -6.56 -20.65
C MET A 113 8.97 -5.23 -21.40
N ALA A 114 10.01 -4.42 -21.13
CA ALA A 114 10.22 -3.15 -21.82
C ALA A 114 10.40 -3.30 -23.34
N THR A 115 10.94 -4.45 -23.79
CA THR A 115 11.09 -4.76 -25.22
C THR A 115 9.73 -5.02 -25.89
N PHE A 116 8.77 -5.61 -25.17
CA PHE A 116 7.40 -5.79 -25.65
C PHE A 116 6.55 -4.53 -25.49
N ASP A 117 6.71 -3.77 -24.41
CA ASP A 117 5.99 -2.50 -24.18
C ASP A 117 6.33 -1.43 -25.23
N ALA A 118 7.51 -1.51 -25.85
CA ALA A 118 7.89 -0.66 -26.98
C ALA A 118 7.03 -0.86 -28.23
N LEU A 119 6.24 -1.94 -28.31
CA LEU A 119 5.32 -2.23 -29.42
C LEU A 119 3.89 -1.73 -29.17
N GLY A 120 3.59 -1.21 -27.97
CA GLY A 120 2.28 -0.63 -27.67
C GLY A 120 2.00 0.65 -28.46
N GLU A 121 0.73 0.90 -28.78
CA GLU A 121 0.29 2.10 -29.52
C GLU A 121 0.75 3.39 -28.82
N GLY A 122 1.43 4.29 -29.56
CA GLY A 122 1.72 5.67 -29.12
C GLY A 122 3.19 6.13 -29.11
N LYS A 123 4.18 5.28 -29.46
CA LYS A 123 5.59 5.68 -29.51
C LYS A 123 6.09 5.98 -30.93
N GLU A 124 6.81 7.09 -31.10
CA GLU A 124 7.51 7.39 -32.36
C GLU A 124 8.67 6.41 -32.58
N ARG A 125 8.71 5.73 -33.74
CA ARG A 125 9.72 4.72 -34.10
C ARG A 125 9.81 3.51 -33.13
N PRO A 126 8.82 2.58 -33.17
CA PRO A 126 8.74 1.41 -32.28
C PRO A 126 9.99 0.54 -32.26
N LEU A 127 10.66 0.37 -33.40
CA LEU A 127 11.88 -0.44 -33.52
C LEU A 127 13.04 0.13 -32.70
N VAL A 128 13.22 1.46 -32.67
CA VAL A 128 14.30 2.08 -31.89
C VAL A 128 14.04 1.90 -30.40
N HIS A 129 12.79 2.10 -29.96
CA HIS A 129 12.39 1.85 -28.59
C HIS A 129 12.53 0.37 -28.21
N CYS A 130 12.27 -0.56 -29.12
CA CYS A 130 12.54 -1.98 -28.90
C CYS A 130 14.02 -2.29 -28.66
N PHE A 131 14.98 -1.43 -29.04
CA PHE A 131 16.40 -1.60 -28.74
C PHE A 131 16.84 -0.81 -27.49
N VAL A 132 16.32 0.40 -27.30
CA VAL A 132 16.76 1.33 -26.25
C VAL A 132 16.03 1.11 -24.93
N ASP A 133 14.72 0.90 -24.96
CA ASP A 133 13.91 0.72 -23.75
C ASP A 133 14.31 -0.59 -23.06
N GLY A 134 14.42 -0.58 -21.72
CA GLY A 134 14.86 -1.72 -20.92
C GLY A 134 16.37 -1.85 -20.75
N THR A 135 17.17 -0.92 -21.28
CA THR A 135 18.63 -0.87 -21.06
C THR A 135 18.97 -0.05 -19.80
N TRP A 136 19.35 1.23 -19.96
CA TRP A 136 19.66 2.14 -18.86
C TRP A 136 18.48 2.34 -17.92
N SER A 137 17.25 2.31 -18.45
CA SER A 137 16.02 2.43 -17.66
C SER A 137 15.90 1.36 -16.58
N THR A 138 16.39 0.13 -16.84
CA THR A 138 16.38 -0.97 -15.87
C THR A 138 17.35 -0.72 -14.72
N ILE A 139 18.53 -0.18 -15.02
CA ILE A 139 19.54 0.19 -14.01
C ILE A 139 19.01 1.32 -13.13
N THR A 140 18.49 2.39 -13.75
CA THR A 140 17.89 3.51 -13.00
C THR A 140 16.65 3.09 -12.21
N GLY A 141 15.88 2.14 -12.75
CA GLY A 141 14.75 1.53 -12.06
C GLY A 141 15.19 0.77 -10.81
N GLY A 142 16.23 -0.06 -10.91
CA GLY A 142 16.84 -0.73 -9.75
C GLY A 142 17.31 0.24 -8.67
N CYS A 143 17.99 1.34 -9.03
CA CYS A 143 18.35 2.41 -8.10
C CYS A 143 17.12 3.05 -7.44
N THR A 144 16.03 3.22 -8.20
CA THR A 144 14.78 3.77 -7.69
C THR A 144 14.14 2.83 -6.68
N VAL A 145 14.13 1.51 -6.93
CA VAL A 145 13.62 0.50 -5.99
C VAL A 145 14.41 0.53 -4.68
N VAL A 146 15.74 0.57 -4.73
CA VAL A 146 16.59 0.68 -3.53
C VAL A 146 16.26 1.96 -2.75
N ARG A 147 16.09 3.08 -3.45
CA ARG A 147 15.73 4.37 -2.84
C ARG A 147 14.32 4.35 -2.23
N ASP A 148 13.35 3.73 -2.89
CA ASP A 148 11.98 3.56 -2.37
C ASP A 148 11.98 2.74 -1.09
N LEU A 149 12.75 1.63 -1.08
CA LEU A 149 12.88 0.80 0.12
C LEU A 149 13.57 1.57 1.26
N LYS A 150 14.63 2.32 0.96
CA LYS A 150 15.27 3.19 1.94
C LYS A 150 14.26 4.14 2.58
N ASP A 151 13.45 4.81 1.78
CA ASP A 151 12.47 5.77 2.28
C ASP A 151 11.40 5.07 3.15
N MET A 152 10.98 3.86 2.77
CA MET A 152 10.08 3.02 3.57
C MET A 152 10.68 2.66 4.94
N LEU A 153 11.94 2.21 4.97
CA LEU A 153 12.60 1.76 6.19
C LEU A 153 12.93 2.92 7.14
N PHE A 154 13.36 4.07 6.61
CA PHE A 154 13.69 5.23 7.44
C PHE A 154 12.47 6.00 7.95
N HIS A 155 11.35 5.99 7.23
CA HIS A 155 10.24 6.89 7.55
C HIS A 155 8.94 6.16 7.81
N SER A 156 8.49 5.34 6.88
CA SER A 156 7.21 4.64 7.04
C SER A 156 7.25 3.71 8.25
N TYR A 157 8.33 2.93 8.39
CA TYR A 157 8.52 2.04 9.53
C TYR A 157 8.55 2.77 10.87
N LEU A 158 9.37 3.82 11.00
CA LEU A 158 9.46 4.60 12.23
C LEU A 158 8.11 5.25 12.57
N ALA A 159 7.39 5.77 11.58
CA ALA A 159 6.06 6.34 11.78
C ALA A 159 5.00 5.32 12.23
N TYR A 160 5.08 4.07 11.79
CA TYR A 160 4.22 3.00 12.32
C TYR A 160 4.57 2.65 13.77
N MET A 161 5.85 2.59 14.08
CA MET A 161 6.32 2.30 15.44
C MET A 161 5.98 3.43 16.42
N ASP A 162 6.02 4.68 15.97
CA ASP A 162 5.57 5.85 16.73
C ASP A 162 4.07 5.79 17.01
N ASP A 163 3.26 5.43 16.02
CA ASP A 163 1.82 5.23 16.22
C ASP A 163 1.57 4.16 17.29
N LEU A 164 2.23 2.99 17.21
CA LEU A 164 2.09 1.95 18.22
C LEU A 164 2.40 2.47 19.63
N ARG A 165 3.40 3.34 19.75
CA ARG A 165 3.84 3.91 21.03
C ARG A 165 2.86 4.94 21.59
N PHE A 166 2.35 5.84 20.75
CA PHE A 166 1.56 7.00 21.17
C PHE A 166 0.04 6.76 21.10
N HIS A 167 -0.43 5.74 20.39
CA HIS A 167 -1.85 5.46 20.27
C HIS A 167 -2.43 4.99 21.62
N GLU A 168 -3.52 5.62 22.03
CA GLU A 168 -4.23 5.26 23.25
C GLU A 168 -5.27 4.17 22.97
N PRO A 169 -5.54 3.27 23.93
CA PRO A 169 -6.52 2.21 23.73
C PRO A 169 -7.95 2.77 23.60
N PRO A 170 -8.78 2.24 22.69
CA PRO A 170 -10.17 2.65 22.58
C PRO A 170 -10.92 2.32 23.88
N GLY A 171 -11.47 3.33 24.54
CA GLY A 171 -12.14 3.19 25.84
C GLY A 171 -11.21 3.08 27.05
N GLY A 172 -9.92 3.41 26.89
CA GLY A 172 -8.97 3.57 28.00
C GLY A 172 -8.45 2.29 28.64
N LYS A 173 -8.92 1.10 28.22
CA LYS A 173 -8.46 -0.20 28.73
C LYS A 173 -7.44 -0.82 27.78
N PRO A 174 -6.21 -1.12 28.23
CA PRO A 174 -5.23 -1.82 27.42
C PRO A 174 -5.75 -3.19 26.94
N PHE A 175 -5.36 -3.61 25.74
CA PHE A 175 -5.68 -4.94 25.25
C PHE A 175 -4.91 -6.00 26.05
N GLU A 176 -5.64 -6.95 26.65
CA GLU A 176 -5.07 -8.08 27.40
C GLU A 176 -5.59 -9.43 26.91
N ILE A 177 -4.74 -10.45 27.05
CA ILE A 177 -5.06 -11.83 26.67
C ILE A 177 -5.59 -12.61 27.88
N ARG A 178 -6.67 -13.38 27.67
CA ARG A 178 -7.19 -14.35 28.64
C ARG A 178 -6.30 -15.58 28.68
N VAL A 179 -5.40 -15.66 29.66
CA VAL A 179 -4.42 -16.75 29.80
C VAL A 179 -5.08 -18.12 29.97
N LEU A 180 -6.26 -18.17 30.60
CA LEU A 180 -7.02 -19.41 30.84
C LEU A 180 -7.49 -20.10 29.55
N ASP A 181 -7.67 -19.35 28.45
CA ASP A 181 -8.12 -19.90 27.17
C ASP A 181 -6.94 -20.48 26.35
N ILE A 182 -5.69 -20.23 26.75
CA ILE A 182 -4.48 -20.61 25.99
C ILE A 182 -4.30 -22.14 25.87
N PRO A 183 -4.42 -22.96 26.93
CA PRO A 183 -4.22 -24.40 26.81
C PRO A 183 -5.21 -25.05 25.83
N GLY A 184 -6.47 -24.62 25.87
CA GLY A 184 -7.49 -25.06 24.92
C GLY A 184 -7.19 -24.61 23.48
N ALA A 185 -6.70 -23.38 23.31
CA ALA A 185 -6.30 -22.87 22.00
C ALA A 185 -5.12 -23.65 21.41
N VAL A 186 -4.10 -23.99 22.21
CA VAL A 186 -2.95 -24.80 21.78
C VAL A 186 -3.39 -26.20 21.34
N LEU A 187 -4.26 -26.85 22.12
CA LEU A 187 -4.81 -28.16 21.76
C LEU A 187 -5.59 -28.11 20.45
N ALA A 188 -6.45 -27.12 20.26
CA ALA A 188 -7.22 -26.96 19.03
C ALA A 188 -6.33 -26.67 17.81
N ALA A 189 -5.28 -25.84 17.95
CA ALA A 189 -4.30 -25.63 16.89
C ALA A 189 -3.57 -26.92 16.52
N ALA A 190 -3.14 -27.73 17.49
CA ALA A 190 -2.49 -29.01 17.19
C ALA A 190 -3.42 -29.95 16.41
N CYS A 191 -4.68 -30.07 16.83
CA CYS A 191 -5.67 -30.86 16.10
C CYS A 191 -5.95 -30.30 14.69
N GLY A 192 -6.09 -28.98 14.56
CA GLY A 192 -6.31 -28.31 13.28
C GLY A 192 -5.15 -28.49 12.31
N LEU A 193 -3.90 -28.32 12.77
CA LEU A 193 -2.71 -28.53 11.94
C LEU A 193 -2.58 -29.96 11.44
N LEU A 194 -2.86 -30.95 12.31
CA LEU A 194 -2.82 -32.37 11.93
C LEU A 194 -3.91 -32.71 10.89
N MET A 195 -5.15 -32.27 11.16
CA MET A 195 -6.28 -32.51 10.26
C MET A 195 -6.10 -31.82 8.91
N ASP A 196 -5.87 -30.51 8.90
CA ASP A 196 -5.72 -29.74 7.67
C ASP A 196 -4.50 -30.21 6.87
N GLY A 197 -3.37 -30.51 7.53
CA GLY A 197 -2.17 -31.01 6.85
C GLY A 197 -2.43 -32.30 6.06
N ILE A 198 -3.12 -33.27 6.65
CA ILE A 198 -3.45 -34.54 6.00
C ILE A 198 -4.53 -34.31 4.92
N MET A 199 -5.62 -33.65 5.27
CA MET A 199 -6.79 -33.53 4.40
C MET A 199 -6.56 -32.60 3.21
N PHE A 200 -5.87 -31.48 3.39
CA PHE A 200 -5.58 -30.56 2.29
C PHE A 200 -4.64 -31.21 1.28
N THR A 201 -3.64 -31.96 1.77
CA THR A 201 -2.74 -32.72 0.90
C THR A 201 -3.50 -33.77 0.11
N ALA A 202 -4.41 -34.52 0.73
CA ALA A 202 -5.24 -35.51 0.06
C ALA A 202 -6.17 -34.88 -1.00
N ILE A 203 -6.86 -33.79 -0.66
CA ILE A 203 -7.74 -33.04 -1.57
C ILE A 203 -6.93 -32.47 -2.74
N ALA A 204 -5.79 -31.85 -2.45
CA ALA A 204 -4.91 -31.27 -3.47
C ALA A 204 -4.38 -32.36 -4.41
N LEU A 205 -3.98 -33.53 -3.89
CA LEU A 205 -3.49 -34.65 -4.70
C LEU A 205 -4.59 -35.20 -5.62
N TYR A 206 -5.83 -35.30 -5.13
CA TYR A 206 -6.98 -35.70 -5.92
C TYR A 206 -7.34 -34.68 -7.01
N LYS A 207 -7.31 -33.38 -6.70
CA LYS A 207 -7.70 -32.30 -7.62
C LYS A 207 -6.57 -31.87 -8.57
N PHE A 208 -5.33 -32.24 -8.27
CA PHE A 208 -4.15 -31.96 -9.09
C PHE A 208 -4.32 -32.35 -10.58
N PRO A 209 -4.68 -33.61 -10.92
CA PRO A 209 -4.90 -33.97 -12.32
C PRO A 209 -6.07 -33.21 -12.95
N VAL A 210 -7.15 -32.95 -12.19
CA VAL A 210 -8.32 -32.21 -12.68
C VAL A 210 -7.94 -30.78 -13.09
N MET A 211 -7.16 -30.10 -12.25
CA MET A 211 -6.66 -28.75 -12.54
C MET A 211 -5.75 -28.72 -13.77
N LEU A 212 -4.88 -29.72 -13.92
CA LEU A 212 -3.98 -29.85 -15.07
C LEU A 212 -4.77 -29.94 -16.37
N PHE A 213 -5.67 -30.93 -16.47
CA PHE A 213 -6.44 -31.16 -17.70
C PHE A 213 -7.44 -30.04 -17.99
N LYS A 214 -8.13 -29.52 -16.98
CA LYS A 214 -9.10 -28.44 -17.17
C LYS A 214 -8.43 -27.13 -17.58
N GLY A 215 -7.30 -26.79 -16.96
CA GLY A 215 -6.53 -25.62 -17.31
C GLY A 215 -5.95 -25.71 -18.72
N TRP A 216 -5.40 -26.87 -19.11
CA TRP A 216 -4.98 -27.08 -20.50
C TRP A 216 -6.14 -26.98 -21.48
N LYS A 217 -7.28 -27.63 -21.21
CA LYS A 217 -8.46 -27.53 -22.05
C LYS A 217 -8.88 -26.08 -22.24
N ARG A 218 -8.97 -25.30 -21.16
CA ARG A 218 -9.34 -23.87 -21.21
C ARG A 218 -8.32 -23.02 -21.95
N LEU A 219 -7.01 -23.21 -21.72
CA LEU A 219 -5.96 -22.48 -22.43
C LEU A 219 -5.94 -22.81 -23.93
N ILE A 220 -6.23 -24.07 -24.29
CA ILE A 220 -6.37 -24.50 -25.69
C ILE A 220 -7.65 -23.92 -26.31
N GLU A 221 -8.77 -23.90 -25.59
CA GLU A 221 -10.02 -23.27 -26.03
C GLU A 221 -9.86 -21.75 -26.18
N ASP A 222 -9.14 -21.08 -25.28
CA ASP A 222 -8.81 -19.65 -25.37
C ASP A 222 -7.87 -19.34 -26.55
N LEU A 223 -7.01 -20.30 -26.92
CA LEU A 223 -6.16 -20.24 -28.12
C LEU A 223 -6.98 -20.42 -29.41
N VAL A 224 -7.99 -21.31 -29.41
CA VAL A 224 -8.79 -21.68 -30.60
C VAL A 224 -10.01 -20.75 -30.80
N GLY A 225 -10.66 -20.30 -29.72
CA GLY A 225 -11.93 -19.55 -29.74
C GLY A 225 -11.79 -18.05 -30.00
N ARG A 226 -10.58 -17.56 -30.29
CA ARG A 226 -10.26 -16.14 -30.49
C ARG A 226 -10.54 -15.69 -31.93
N GLU A 227 -11.78 -15.83 -32.39
CA GLU A 227 -12.25 -15.37 -33.72
C GLU A 227 -12.86 -13.94 -33.68
N GLY A 228 -12.10 -12.96 -33.18
CA GLY A 228 -12.49 -11.54 -33.17
C GLY A 228 -11.49 -10.66 -33.92
N PRO A 229 -11.91 -9.48 -34.42
CA PRO A 229 -11.10 -8.60 -35.30
C PRO A 229 -9.86 -7.97 -34.63
N PHE A 230 -9.62 -8.20 -33.33
CA PHE A 230 -8.40 -7.81 -32.60
C PHE A 230 -7.42 -8.97 -32.50
N LEU A 231 -7.07 -9.53 -33.66
CA LEU A 231 -5.96 -10.44 -33.88
C LEU A 231 -4.65 -9.64 -33.85
N GLU A 232 -4.20 -9.23 -32.67
CA GLU A 232 -2.77 -9.01 -32.51
C GLU A 232 -2.09 -10.37 -32.45
N THR A 233 -1.47 -10.73 -33.56
CA THR A 233 -0.54 -11.86 -33.74
C THR A 233 0.53 -11.97 -32.65
N VAL A 234 0.73 -10.89 -31.87
CA VAL A 234 1.60 -10.77 -30.70
C VAL A 234 1.21 -11.68 -29.53
N CYS A 235 -0.09 -11.94 -29.30
CA CYS A 235 -0.54 -12.65 -28.10
C CYS A 235 -0.49 -14.20 -28.22
N VAL A 236 -0.42 -14.74 -29.44
CA VAL A 236 -0.48 -16.21 -29.68
C VAL A 236 0.75 -16.93 -29.10
N PRO A 237 1.99 -16.42 -29.25
CA PRO A 237 3.15 -17.04 -28.61
C PRO A 237 3.12 -16.99 -27.09
N PHE A 238 2.57 -15.93 -26.48
CA PHE A 238 2.37 -15.86 -25.03
C PHE A 238 1.37 -16.89 -24.52
N ALA A 239 0.27 -17.12 -25.25
CA ALA A 239 -0.67 -18.18 -24.93
C ALA A 239 -0.04 -19.58 -25.06
N GLY A 240 0.80 -19.81 -26.08
CA GLY A 240 1.57 -21.05 -26.22
C GLY A 240 2.55 -21.29 -25.07
N LEU A 241 3.25 -20.25 -24.61
CA LEU A 241 4.13 -20.31 -23.44
C LEU A 241 3.34 -20.61 -22.15
N ALA A 242 2.16 -20.01 -21.98
CA ALA A 242 1.29 -20.28 -20.85
C ALA A 242 0.82 -21.74 -20.80
N ILE A 243 0.50 -22.35 -21.95
CA ILE A 243 0.16 -23.78 -22.05
C ILE A 243 1.34 -24.66 -21.63
N LEU A 244 2.56 -24.33 -22.07
CA LEU A 244 3.78 -25.07 -21.73
C LEU A 244 4.13 -24.96 -20.25
N LEU A 245 3.97 -23.78 -19.65
CA LEU A 245 4.30 -23.51 -18.25
C LEU A 245 3.19 -23.92 -17.27
N TRP A 246 1.99 -24.22 -17.76
CA TRP A 246 0.85 -24.60 -16.92
C TRP A 246 1.14 -25.73 -15.91
N PRO A 247 1.87 -26.82 -16.24
CA PRO A 247 2.19 -27.87 -15.27
C PRO A 247 2.99 -27.35 -14.06
N PHE A 248 3.88 -26.38 -14.26
CA PHE A 248 4.64 -25.76 -13.17
C PHE A 248 3.73 -24.89 -12.28
N ALA A 249 2.77 -24.19 -12.89
CA ALA A 249 1.77 -23.44 -12.13
C ALA A 249 0.89 -24.38 -11.27
N VAL A 250 0.50 -25.53 -11.82
CA VAL A 250 -0.28 -26.54 -11.08
C VAL A 250 0.54 -27.16 -9.94
N LEU A 251 1.83 -27.44 -10.15
CA LEU A 251 2.74 -27.87 -9.09
C LEU A 251 2.88 -26.80 -8.00
N GLY A 252 3.00 -25.53 -8.39
CA GLY A 252 3.01 -24.40 -7.45
C GLY A 252 1.72 -24.32 -6.63
N ALA A 253 0.56 -24.50 -7.25
CA ALA A 253 -0.73 -24.51 -6.56
C ALA A 253 -0.87 -25.68 -5.57
N PHE A 254 -0.33 -26.86 -5.92
CA PHE A 254 -0.27 -28.00 -5.02
C PHE A 254 0.58 -27.71 -3.77
N LEU A 255 1.80 -27.19 -3.96
CA LEU A 255 2.68 -26.81 -2.85
C LEU A 255 2.05 -25.70 -1.99
N ALA A 256 1.44 -24.70 -2.62
CA ALA A 256 0.73 -23.62 -1.94
C ALA A 256 -0.45 -24.15 -1.11
N SER A 257 -1.18 -25.15 -1.60
CA SER A 257 -2.26 -25.81 -0.85
C SER A 257 -1.72 -26.47 0.43
N MET A 258 -0.61 -27.20 0.34
CA MET A 258 0.02 -27.79 1.54
C MET A 258 0.47 -26.72 2.53
N ILE A 259 1.09 -25.64 2.06
CA ILE A 259 1.55 -24.54 2.93
C ILE A 259 0.35 -23.83 3.58
N SER A 260 -0.76 -23.67 2.86
CA SER A 260 -1.97 -22.99 3.36
C SER A 260 -2.68 -23.74 4.49
N SER A 261 -2.44 -25.05 4.62
CA SER A 261 -2.99 -25.86 5.72
C SER A 261 -2.50 -25.40 7.10
N VAL A 262 -1.29 -24.82 7.18
CA VAL A 262 -0.70 -24.38 8.45
C VAL A 262 -1.45 -23.18 9.05
N PRO A 263 -1.59 -22.03 8.38
CA PRO A 263 -2.32 -20.90 8.94
C PRO A 263 -3.81 -21.20 9.14
N LEU A 264 -4.44 -21.99 8.25
CA LEU A 264 -5.84 -22.36 8.38
C LEU A 264 -6.06 -23.31 9.56
N GLY A 265 -5.24 -24.35 9.72
CA GLY A 265 -5.34 -25.26 10.86
C GLY A 265 -5.06 -24.55 12.19
N ALA A 266 -4.07 -23.66 12.21
CA ALA A 266 -3.77 -22.86 13.40
C ALA A 266 -4.89 -21.88 13.78
N TYR A 267 -5.76 -21.48 12.84
CA TYR A 267 -6.89 -20.59 13.11
C TYR A 267 -7.91 -21.20 14.09
N ALA A 268 -7.91 -22.53 14.27
CA ALA A 268 -8.69 -23.20 15.31
C ALA A 268 -8.41 -22.63 16.72
N ALA A 269 -7.16 -22.26 17.01
CA ALA A 269 -6.78 -21.60 18.27
C ALA A 269 -7.49 -20.25 18.44
N ILE A 270 -7.61 -19.47 17.35
CA ILE A 270 -8.28 -18.16 17.37
C ILE A 270 -9.77 -18.34 17.64
N VAL A 271 -10.40 -19.37 17.08
CA VAL A 271 -11.82 -19.68 17.34
C VAL A 271 -12.04 -20.06 18.80
N VAL A 272 -11.18 -20.91 19.39
CA VAL A 272 -11.25 -21.22 20.83
C VAL A 272 -11.14 -19.93 21.65
N TYR A 273 -10.19 -19.08 21.30
CA TYR A 273 -9.96 -17.84 22.02
C TYR A 273 -11.13 -16.86 21.89
N GLN A 274 -11.73 -16.71 20.72
CA GLN A 274 -12.88 -15.81 20.48
C GLN A 274 -14.15 -16.30 21.18
N GLU A 275 -14.45 -17.59 21.10
CA GLU A 275 -15.70 -18.17 21.62
C GLU A 275 -15.59 -18.65 23.07
N SER A 276 -14.38 -18.58 23.64
CA SER A 276 -13.97 -19.20 24.91
C SER A 276 -14.48 -20.65 25.04
N SER A 277 -14.32 -21.42 23.96
CA SER A 277 -14.84 -22.78 23.85
C SER A 277 -13.96 -23.67 22.97
N LEU A 278 -13.38 -24.70 23.59
CA LEU A 278 -12.58 -25.72 22.89
C LEU A 278 -13.41 -26.44 21.82
N PHE A 279 -14.67 -26.74 22.12
CA PHE A 279 -15.58 -27.43 21.20
C PHE A 279 -15.73 -26.64 19.90
N MET A 280 -15.91 -25.31 19.99
CA MET A 280 -16.02 -24.44 18.80
C MET A 280 -14.73 -24.45 17.96
N GLY A 281 -13.56 -24.46 18.60
CA GLY A 281 -12.29 -24.59 17.88
C GLY A 281 -12.12 -25.92 17.17
N LEU A 282 -12.52 -27.03 17.80
CA LEU A 282 -12.50 -28.35 17.17
C LEU A 282 -13.54 -28.46 16.04
N SER A 283 -14.72 -27.87 16.21
CA SER A 283 -15.72 -27.75 15.15
C SER A 283 -15.17 -26.98 13.96
N TYR A 284 -14.41 -25.88 14.19
CA TYR A 284 -13.72 -25.17 13.12
C TYR A 284 -12.67 -26.04 12.44
N ALA A 285 -11.84 -26.76 13.19
CA ALA A 285 -10.79 -27.63 12.64
C ALA A 285 -11.32 -28.76 11.74
N ILE A 286 -12.58 -29.16 11.91
CA ILE A 286 -13.24 -30.09 10.99
C ILE A 286 -13.88 -29.34 9.81
N SER A 287 -14.52 -28.19 10.10
CA SER A 287 -15.13 -27.36 9.07
C SER A 287 -14.13 -26.73 8.10
N SER A 288 -12.87 -26.48 8.49
CA SER A 288 -11.80 -25.93 7.64
C SER A 288 -11.59 -26.77 6.38
N VAL A 289 -11.67 -28.09 6.51
CA VAL A 289 -11.58 -29.04 5.38
C VAL A 289 -12.71 -28.79 4.37
N SER A 290 -13.95 -28.62 4.86
CA SER A 290 -15.10 -28.31 4.00
C SER A 290 -14.94 -26.96 3.30
N ILE A 291 -14.40 -25.95 3.98
CA ILE A 291 -14.15 -24.61 3.43
C ILE A 291 -13.08 -24.67 2.33
N PHE A 292 -12.00 -25.40 2.56
CA PHE A 292 -10.94 -25.56 1.56
C PHE A 292 -11.40 -26.38 0.35
N ASP A 293 -12.17 -27.43 0.57
CA ASP A 293 -12.75 -28.24 -0.51
C ASP A 293 -13.74 -27.43 -1.36
N GLU A 294 -14.62 -26.65 -0.73
CA GLU A 294 -15.54 -25.73 -1.40
C GLU A 294 -14.77 -24.66 -2.21
N TYR A 295 -13.77 -24.02 -1.61
CA TYR A 295 -12.90 -23.05 -2.30
C TYR A 295 -12.22 -23.65 -3.52
N THR A 296 -11.65 -24.86 -3.39
CA THR A 296 -10.98 -25.53 -4.51
C THR A 296 -11.97 -26.04 -5.56
N ASN A 297 -13.22 -26.35 -5.18
CA ASN A 297 -14.30 -26.63 -6.13
C ASN A 297 -14.63 -25.39 -6.96
N ASP A 298 -14.75 -24.23 -6.33
CA ASP A 298 -15.03 -22.96 -7.01
C ASP A 298 -13.88 -22.55 -7.95
N VAL A 299 -12.62 -22.64 -7.50
CA VAL A 299 -11.44 -22.33 -8.34
C VAL A 299 -11.38 -23.23 -9.57
N LEU A 300 -11.83 -24.48 -9.44
CA LEU A 300 -11.83 -25.46 -10.50
C LEU A 300 -13.17 -25.53 -11.25
N ASP A 301 -14.10 -24.60 -11.04
CA ASP A 301 -15.46 -24.59 -11.61
C ASP A 301 -16.11 -26.00 -11.54
N MET A 302 -16.04 -26.67 -10.39
CA MET A 302 -16.67 -27.97 -10.10
C MET A 302 -18.06 -27.78 -9.45
N ALA A 303 -18.73 -28.88 -9.09
CA ALA A 303 -20.05 -28.79 -8.46
C ALA A 303 -19.98 -27.94 -7.16
N PRO A 304 -20.97 -27.06 -6.92
CA PRO A 304 -20.94 -26.17 -5.77
C PRO A 304 -21.09 -26.94 -4.45
N GLY A 305 -20.40 -26.46 -3.42
CA GLY A 305 -20.41 -27.04 -2.07
C GLY A 305 -19.27 -28.02 -1.82
N SER A 306 -19.31 -28.67 -0.66
CA SER A 306 -18.33 -29.67 -0.24
C SER A 306 -19.03 -30.93 0.27
N CYS A 307 -18.38 -32.09 0.12
CA CYS A 307 -18.84 -33.36 0.69
C CYS A 307 -18.44 -33.55 2.17
N PHE A 308 -17.63 -32.62 2.73
CA PHE A 308 -17.17 -32.69 4.12
C PHE A 308 -18.15 -31.99 5.08
N PRO A 309 -18.22 -32.45 6.35
CA PRO A 309 -19.11 -31.86 7.34
C PRO A 309 -18.73 -30.42 7.66
N ARG A 310 -19.75 -29.55 7.76
CA ARG A 310 -19.61 -28.15 8.15
C ARG A 310 -20.36 -27.89 9.45
N PHE A 311 -19.64 -27.89 10.55
CA PHE A 311 -20.16 -27.58 11.88
C PHE A 311 -20.25 -26.07 12.11
N VAL A 312 -21.21 -25.66 12.95
CA VAL A 312 -21.34 -24.28 13.45
C VAL A 312 -20.31 -24.07 14.55
N TYR A 313 -19.37 -23.16 14.33
CA TYR A 313 -18.25 -22.90 15.25
C TYR A 313 -18.24 -21.46 15.81
N ARG A 314 -19.30 -20.68 15.58
CA ARG A 314 -19.43 -19.30 16.07
C ARG A 314 -20.84 -19.07 16.62
N LYS A 315 -20.96 -18.67 17.88
CA LYS A 315 -22.26 -18.52 18.58
C LYS A 315 -23.20 -17.49 17.92
N ASN A 316 -22.65 -16.49 17.22
CA ASN A 316 -23.41 -15.42 16.56
C ASN A 316 -23.71 -15.66 15.07
N GLN A 317 -23.40 -16.83 14.49
CA GLN A 317 -23.69 -17.09 13.07
C GLN A 317 -25.19 -17.03 12.76
N ALA A 318 -26.05 -17.58 13.62
CA ALA A 318 -27.51 -17.57 13.45
C ALA A 318 -28.14 -16.16 13.55
N SER A 319 -27.52 -15.26 14.31
CA SER A 319 -27.95 -13.85 14.45
C SER A 319 -27.40 -12.95 13.33
N MET A 320 -26.27 -13.35 12.71
CA MET A 320 -25.72 -12.66 11.55
C MET A 320 -26.44 -13.05 10.26
N GLU A 321 -26.92 -14.29 10.11
CA GLU A 321 -27.66 -14.74 8.93
C GLU A 321 -29.11 -14.23 8.88
N SER A 322 -29.71 -13.91 10.03
CA SER A 322 -31.09 -13.40 10.11
C SER A 322 -31.21 -11.86 10.12
N GLY A 323 -30.09 -11.13 10.29
CA GLY A 323 -30.10 -9.66 10.44
C GLY A 323 -29.03 -8.90 9.63
N ARG A 324 -28.20 -9.58 8.84
CA ARG A 324 -27.25 -8.94 7.92
C ARG A 324 -27.43 -9.50 6.52
N GLY A 325 -27.82 -8.65 5.58
CA GLY A 325 -27.55 -8.87 4.17
C GLY A 325 -26.06 -9.20 3.95
N PRO A 326 -25.72 -9.91 2.87
CA PRO A 326 -24.48 -10.66 2.76
C PRO A 326 -23.26 -9.75 2.78
N LEU A 327 -22.65 -9.60 3.97
CA LEU A 327 -21.36 -8.96 4.16
C LEU A 327 -20.35 -10.01 4.62
N SER A 328 -19.99 -10.88 3.68
CA SER A 328 -18.83 -11.78 3.69
C SER A 328 -18.56 -12.25 2.26
N ARG A 329 -18.46 -11.31 1.32
CA ARG A 329 -17.84 -11.52 0.01
C ARG A 329 -16.98 -10.29 -0.27
N PRO A 330 -15.70 -10.43 -0.66
CA PRO A 330 -14.97 -9.30 -1.23
C PRO A 330 -15.79 -8.76 -2.41
N ALA A 331 -15.87 -7.42 -2.51
CA ALA A 331 -16.73 -6.72 -3.47
C ALA A 331 -16.49 -7.12 -4.94
N SER A 332 -15.37 -7.79 -5.24
CA SER A 332 -15.02 -8.28 -6.58
C SER A 332 -15.88 -9.44 -7.11
N PHE A 333 -16.78 -10.03 -6.30
CA PHE A 333 -17.54 -11.23 -6.68
C PHE A 333 -19.07 -11.06 -6.75
N ARG A 334 -19.61 -9.84 -6.63
CA ARG A 334 -21.07 -9.63 -6.63
C ARG A 334 -21.73 -9.71 -8.01
N ASP A 335 -20.96 -9.73 -9.10
CA ASP A 335 -21.49 -9.38 -10.43
C ASP A 335 -21.75 -10.56 -11.39
N LYS A 336 -21.81 -11.80 -10.91
CA LYS A 336 -21.94 -12.97 -11.82
C LYS A 336 -23.00 -14.02 -11.48
N GLN A 337 -23.89 -13.77 -10.52
CA GLN A 337 -24.77 -14.85 -10.04
C GLN A 337 -26.26 -14.76 -10.41
N ASP A 338 -26.73 -13.71 -11.10
CA ASP A 338 -28.11 -13.69 -11.59
C ASP A 338 -28.19 -13.65 -13.12
N GLY A 339 -28.74 -14.74 -13.68
CA GLY A 339 -29.12 -14.85 -15.08
C GLY A 339 -28.18 -15.71 -15.92
N LYS A 340 -28.67 -16.88 -16.35
CA LYS A 340 -28.09 -17.69 -17.43
C LYS A 340 -27.89 -16.84 -18.70
N LYS A 341 -26.71 -16.25 -18.84
CA LYS A 341 -26.09 -15.91 -20.11
C LYS A 341 -24.61 -16.30 -20.00
N ALA A 342 -24.14 -17.06 -20.98
CA ALA A 342 -22.73 -17.38 -21.13
C ALA A 342 -21.90 -16.09 -20.95
N PRO A 343 -20.73 -16.13 -20.31
CA PRO A 343 -19.90 -14.94 -20.16
C PRO A 343 -19.69 -14.38 -21.56
N ALA A 344 -20.25 -13.19 -21.81
CA ALA A 344 -19.99 -12.47 -23.03
C ALA A 344 -18.47 -12.39 -23.15
N ARG A 345 -17.95 -12.88 -24.29
CA ARG A 345 -16.56 -12.73 -24.71
C ARG A 345 -16.10 -11.34 -24.29
N ILE A 346 -14.93 -11.26 -23.66
CA ILE A 346 -14.25 -10.00 -23.39
C ILE A 346 -14.06 -9.31 -24.75
N THR A 347 -15.03 -8.48 -25.12
CA THR A 347 -14.87 -7.47 -26.14
C THR A 347 -14.06 -6.39 -25.46
N SER A 348 -12.78 -6.30 -25.84
CA SER A 348 -11.95 -5.15 -25.51
C SER A 348 -12.64 -3.91 -26.08
N PHE A 349 -13.38 -3.22 -25.23
CA PHE A 349 -13.83 -1.86 -25.51
C PHE A 349 -12.62 -0.95 -25.31
N LYS A 350 -11.75 -0.92 -26.32
CA LYS A 350 -10.85 0.21 -26.56
C LYS A 350 -11.62 1.21 -27.42
N SER A 351 -12.61 1.85 -26.81
CA SER A 351 -13.22 3.06 -27.33
C SER A 351 -12.98 4.15 -26.30
N SER A 352 -11.92 4.95 -26.53
CA SER A 352 -11.68 6.26 -25.93
C SER A 352 -11.85 6.36 -24.40
N PHE A 353 -11.36 5.38 -23.65
CA PHE A 353 -11.15 5.53 -22.21
C PHE A 353 -9.69 5.96 -22.01
N ASP A 354 -9.47 7.20 -21.60
CA ASP A 354 -8.21 7.58 -20.98
C ASP A 354 -8.05 6.69 -19.74
N GLU A 355 -7.21 5.67 -19.85
CA GLU A 355 -6.78 4.87 -18.72
C GLU A 355 -6.09 5.81 -17.73
N PHE A 356 -6.84 6.28 -16.74
CA PHE A 356 -6.35 7.22 -15.75
C PHE A 356 -5.24 6.53 -14.96
N ASN A 357 -4.01 6.99 -15.14
CA ASN A 357 -2.85 6.44 -14.47
C ASN A 357 -2.95 6.78 -12.96
N PRO A 358 -2.85 5.80 -12.02
CA PRO A 358 -2.90 6.06 -10.58
C PRO A 358 -1.89 7.12 -10.12
N PHE A 359 -0.74 7.22 -10.79
CA PHE A 359 0.27 8.23 -10.51
C PHE A 359 -0.16 9.65 -10.92
N LYS A 360 -0.94 9.79 -12.00
CA LYS A 360 -1.50 11.09 -12.43
C LYS A 360 -2.47 11.67 -11.40
N LEU A 361 -3.27 10.83 -10.75
CA LEU A 361 -4.16 11.32 -9.70
C LEU A 361 -3.40 11.82 -8.48
N LEU A 362 -2.32 11.11 -8.13
CA LEU A 362 -1.43 11.57 -7.09
C LEU A 362 -0.73 12.87 -7.51
N ASP A 363 -0.35 13.03 -8.77
CA ASP A 363 0.16 14.29 -9.33
C ASP A 363 -0.83 15.44 -9.10
N HIS A 364 -2.10 15.26 -9.51
CA HIS A 364 -3.15 16.25 -9.30
C HIS A 364 -3.36 16.60 -7.82
N LEU A 365 -3.30 15.61 -6.92
CA LEU A 365 -3.40 15.85 -5.49
C LEU A 365 -2.26 16.75 -4.98
N PHE A 366 -1.02 16.46 -5.38
CA PHE A 366 0.15 17.23 -4.95
C PHE A 366 0.20 18.63 -5.57
N GLU A 367 -0.20 18.78 -6.83
CA GLU A 367 -0.36 20.09 -7.48
C GLU A 367 -1.39 20.95 -6.75
N GLU A 368 -2.52 20.36 -6.36
CA GLU A 368 -3.55 21.09 -5.61
C GLU A 368 -3.10 21.38 -4.17
N CYS A 369 -2.33 20.49 -3.54
CA CYS A 369 -1.69 20.76 -2.25
C CYS A 369 -0.73 21.95 -2.34
N GLN A 370 0.04 22.06 -3.42
CA GLN A 370 0.92 23.21 -3.64
C GLN A 370 0.10 24.48 -3.78
N HIS A 371 -0.87 24.51 -4.69
CA HIS A 371 -1.66 25.71 -4.95
C HIS A 371 -2.44 26.19 -3.71
N ARG A 372 -3.10 25.27 -2.99
CA ARG A 372 -3.82 25.60 -1.75
C ARG A 372 -2.87 25.93 -0.61
N GLY A 373 -1.73 25.27 -0.54
CA GLY A 373 -0.70 25.56 0.44
C GLY A 373 -0.15 26.97 0.30
N GLU A 374 0.12 27.43 -0.92
CA GLU A 374 0.57 28.80 -1.20
C GLU A 374 -0.47 29.84 -0.72
N ALA A 375 -1.76 29.60 -0.98
CA ALA A 375 -2.83 30.44 -0.47
C ALA A 375 -2.89 30.46 1.07
N LEU A 376 -2.80 29.30 1.72
CA LEU A 376 -2.80 29.18 3.19
C LEU A 376 -1.55 29.80 3.84
N VAL A 377 -0.42 29.83 3.13
CA VAL A 377 0.79 30.57 3.54
C VAL A 377 0.55 32.07 3.46
N ALA A 378 -0.06 32.56 2.37
CA ALA A 378 -0.41 33.98 2.21
C ALA A 378 -1.44 34.46 3.26
N GLU A 379 -2.39 33.61 3.64
CA GLU A 379 -3.36 33.85 4.70
C GLU A 379 -2.77 33.75 6.12
N GLY A 380 -1.50 33.32 6.26
CA GLY A 380 -0.83 33.13 7.55
C GLY A 380 -1.32 31.92 8.36
N VAL A 381 -2.10 31.03 7.76
CA VAL A 381 -2.58 29.78 8.38
C VAL A 381 -1.44 28.76 8.48
N ILE A 382 -0.63 28.63 7.43
CA ILE A 382 0.61 27.84 7.48
C ILE A 382 1.75 28.76 7.93
N THR A 383 2.42 28.38 9.03
CA THR A 383 3.44 29.20 9.68
C THR A 383 4.86 28.68 9.40
N PRO A 384 5.91 29.51 9.61
CA PRO A 384 7.29 29.04 9.52
C PRO A 384 7.57 27.84 10.43
N LYS A 385 6.89 27.76 11.58
CA LYS A 385 7.00 26.62 12.51
C LYS A 385 6.52 25.32 11.89
N ASP A 386 5.43 25.35 11.12
CA ASP A 386 4.91 24.16 10.45
C ASP A 386 5.91 23.61 9.42
N ILE A 387 6.59 24.51 8.70
CA ILE A 387 7.63 24.15 7.73
C ILE A 387 8.88 23.60 8.44
N GLU A 388 9.34 24.26 9.50
CA GLU A 388 10.51 23.81 10.28
C GLU A 388 10.25 22.46 10.97
N GLU A 389 9.08 22.27 11.56
CA GLU A 389 8.70 21.02 12.21
C GLU A 389 8.63 19.87 11.19
N THR A 390 8.02 20.11 10.04
CA THR A 390 7.94 19.13 8.95
C THR A 390 9.35 18.77 8.42
N LYS A 391 10.23 19.76 8.21
CA LYS A 391 11.63 19.54 7.80
C LYS A 391 12.46 18.82 8.87
N SER A 392 12.18 19.06 10.15
CA SER A 392 12.95 18.49 11.25
C SER A 392 12.68 17.00 11.48
N GLY A 393 11.60 16.44 10.90
CA GLY A 393 11.19 15.05 11.08
C GLY A 393 10.80 14.68 12.51
N LYS A 394 10.83 15.62 13.46
CA LYS A 394 10.34 15.43 14.82
C LYS A 394 8.83 15.54 14.78
N GLY A 395 8.13 14.44 15.09
CA GLY A 395 6.68 14.23 14.92
C GLY A 395 5.75 15.19 15.66
N GLY A 396 5.82 16.49 15.37
CA GLY A 396 5.04 17.56 16.00
C GLY A 396 3.91 18.11 15.12
N SER A 397 4.16 18.41 13.85
CA SER A 397 3.14 19.02 12.98
C SER A 397 2.86 18.14 11.76
N GLY A 398 1.79 17.35 11.85
CA GLY A 398 1.21 16.65 10.70
C GLY A 398 0.49 17.60 9.73
N VAL A 399 0.57 18.92 9.91
CA VAL A 399 -0.21 19.90 9.15
C VAL A 399 0.13 19.84 7.66
N LEU A 400 1.40 19.77 7.28
CA LEU A 400 1.78 19.74 5.85
C LEU A 400 1.64 18.35 5.21
N ASN A 401 2.04 17.30 5.92
CA ASN A 401 2.07 15.94 5.35
C ASN A 401 0.73 15.18 5.46
N VAL A 402 -0.14 15.58 6.39
CA VAL A 402 -1.44 14.94 6.65
C VAL A 402 -2.58 15.94 6.51
N GLY A 403 -2.51 17.08 7.20
CA GLY A 403 -3.57 18.08 7.25
C GLY A 403 -3.88 18.75 5.90
N LEU A 404 -2.85 19.19 5.17
CA LEU A 404 -2.99 19.88 3.89
C LEU A 404 -3.55 18.97 2.79
N PRO A 405 -3.05 17.72 2.60
CA PRO A 405 -3.72 16.74 1.74
C PRO A 405 -5.17 16.48 2.14
N ALA A 406 -5.44 16.39 3.44
CA ALA A 406 -6.79 16.12 3.92
C ALA A 406 -7.71 17.31 3.61
N TYR A 407 -7.22 18.53 3.77
CA TYR A 407 -7.92 19.76 3.41
C TYR A 407 -8.24 19.82 1.91
N VAL A 408 -7.28 19.46 1.06
CA VAL A 408 -7.49 19.38 -0.40
C VAL A 408 -8.54 18.35 -0.77
N ILE A 409 -8.45 17.13 -0.23
CA ILE A 409 -9.42 16.06 -0.52
C ILE A 409 -10.81 16.45 0.00
N LEU A 410 -10.91 17.07 1.18
CA LEU A 410 -12.18 17.57 1.70
C LEU A 410 -12.84 18.55 0.73
N ASN A 411 -12.07 19.48 0.18
CA ASN A 411 -12.60 20.47 -0.76
C ASN A 411 -13.11 19.81 -2.06
N ALA A 412 -12.45 18.76 -2.53
CA ALA A 412 -12.94 17.96 -3.66
C ALA A 412 -14.24 17.23 -3.29
N LEU A 413 -14.33 16.64 -2.09
CA LEU A 413 -15.55 15.96 -1.62
C LEU A 413 -16.73 16.92 -1.46
N LEU A 414 -16.52 18.08 -0.84
CA LEU A 414 -17.56 19.12 -0.68
C LEU A 414 -18.05 19.60 -2.04
N ARG A 415 -17.14 19.85 -2.99
CA ARG A 415 -17.50 20.24 -4.36
C ARG A 415 -18.33 19.15 -5.05
N SER A 416 -17.91 17.90 -4.93
CA SER A 416 -18.59 16.76 -5.56
C SER A 416 -19.98 16.52 -4.95
N ALA A 417 -20.10 16.67 -3.63
CA ALA A 417 -21.38 16.59 -2.92
C ALA A 417 -22.35 17.71 -3.33
N LYS A 418 -21.86 18.96 -3.44
CA LYS A 418 -22.67 20.11 -3.90
C LYS A 418 -23.08 20.01 -5.37
N ALA A 419 -22.25 19.41 -6.21
CA ALA A 419 -22.51 19.21 -7.63
C ALA A 419 -23.42 18.01 -7.94
N ASP A 420 -23.81 17.24 -6.92
CA ASP A 420 -24.57 15.99 -7.05
C ASP A 420 -23.95 15.01 -8.06
N SER A 421 -22.62 14.91 -8.05
CA SER A 421 -21.87 14.07 -8.99
C SER A 421 -21.78 12.63 -8.49
N ASP A 422 -21.81 11.67 -9.42
CA ASP A 422 -21.65 10.24 -9.14
C ASP A 422 -20.21 9.92 -8.69
N GLY A 423 -19.22 10.69 -9.15
CA GLY A 423 -17.81 10.55 -8.84
C GLY A 423 -17.21 11.58 -7.87
N LEU A 424 -15.88 11.74 -7.97
CA LEU A 424 -15.09 12.78 -7.33
C LEU A 424 -14.66 13.80 -8.37
N ILE A 425 -15.11 15.05 -8.24
CA ILE A 425 -14.74 16.16 -9.11
C ILE A 425 -13.41 16.76 -8.66
N LEU A 426 -12.41 16.68 -9.53
CA LEU A 426 -11.12 17.33 -9.39
C LEU A 426 -11.18 18.83 -9.72
N ARG A 427 -10.06 19.53 -9.53
CA ARG A 427 -10.02 20.98 -9.77
C ARG A 427 -10.25 21.37 -11.21
N ASP A 428 -9.66 20.63 -12.13
CA ASP A 428 -9.73 20.80 -13.58
C ASP A 428 -11.10 20.46 -14.17
N GLY A 429 -12.07 20.07 -13.33
CA GLY A 429 -13.41 19.65 -13.76
C GLY A 429 -13.46 18.19 -14.20
N CYS A 430 -12.34 17.45 -14.10
CA CYS A 430 -12.34 16.02 -14.36
C CYS A 430 -13.10 15.30 -13.24
N GLU A 431 -14.04 14.44 -13.61
CA GLU A 431 -14.80 13.62 -12.68
C GLU A 431 -14.25 12.20 -12.67
N ILE A 432 -13.95 11.67 -11.47
CA ILE A 432 -13.51 10.28 -11.28
C ILE A 432 -14.67 9.45 -10.72
N THR A 433 -15.22 8.58 -11.53
CA THR A 433 -16.32 7.66 -11.20
C THR A 433 -15.81 6.23 -10.98
N SER A 434 -16.69 5.31 -10.59
CA SER A 434 -16.38 3.88 -10.50
C SER A 434 -15.88 3.28 -11.82
N ASP A 435 -16.28 3.88 -12.94
CA ASP A 435 -16.10 3.29 -14.27
C ASP A 435 -14.82 3.78 -14.95
N ASN A 436 -14.38 5.00 -14.64
CA ASN A 436 -13.15 5.60 -15.19
C ASN A 436 -11.95 5.53 -14.23
N ARG A 437 -12.15 5.02 -13.00
CA ARG A 437 -11.08 4.97 -12.01
C ARG A 437 -9.91 4.06 -12.43
N PRO A 438 -8.68 4.38 -11.99
CA PRO A 438 -7.55 3.47 -12.13
C PRO A 438 -7.83 2.12 -11.47
N LYS A 439 -7.70 1.01 -12.21
CA LYS A 439 -7.87 -0.36 -11.70
C LYS A 439 -6.63 -0.85 -10.94
N ASN A 440 -6.26 -0.13 -9.88
CA ASN A 440 -5.17 -0.50 -8.99
C ASN A 440 -5.71 -0.68 -7.56
N THR A 441 -5.31 -1.77 -6.92
CA THR A 441 -5.64 -2.12 -5.53
C THR A 441 -5.35 -0.98 -4.54
N LEU A 442 -4.31 -0.18 -4.78
CA LEU A 442 -4.00 0.98 -3.94
C LEU A 442 -5.07 2.08 -4.02
N PHE A 443 -5.67 2.26 -5.19
CA PHE A 443 -6.70 3.26 -5.40
C PHE A 443 -8.03 2.82 -4.79
N ASP A 444 -8.40 1.55 -4.98
CA ASP A 444 -9.59 0.96 -4.36
C ASP A 444 -9.57 1.14 -2.83
N TRP A 445 -8.40 1.04 -2.20
CA TRP A 445 -8.26 1.15 -0.75
C TRP A 445 -8.61 2.54 -0.19
N PHE A 446 -8.52 3.61 -0.99
CA PHE A 446 -8.88 4.96 -0.54
C PHE A 446 -10.13 5.52 -1.22
N PHE A 447 -10.40 5.16 -2.48
CA PHE A 447 -11.51 5.70 -3.23
C PHE A 447 -12.87 5.31 -2.64
N ASP A 448 -13.08 4.04 -2.33
CA ASP A 448 -14.36 3.57 -1.77
C ASP A 448 -14.65 4.25 -0.41
N PRO A 449 -13.68 4.34 0.54
CA PRO A 449 -13.86 5.15 1.74
C PRO A 449 -14.18 6.63 1.48
N LEU A 450 -13.58 7.25 0.46
CA LEU A 450 -13.84 8.64 0.12
C LEU A 450 -15.25 8.84 -0.45
N MET A 451 -15.75 7.91 -1.26
CA MET A 451 -17.13 7.93 -1.74
C MET A 451 -18.14 7.79 -0.61
N VAL A 452 -17.88 6.89 0.35
CA VAL A 452 -18.71 6.80 1.56
C VAL A 452 -18.71 8.13 2.35
N ILE A 453 -17.55 8.80 2.46
CA ILE A 453 -17.49 10.12 3.12
C ILE A 453 -18.24 11.17 2.31
N LYS A 454 -18.15 11.18 0.97
CA LYS A 454 -18.90 12.09 0.09
C LYS A 454 -20.41 11.97 0.33
N ASP A 455 -20.93 10.74 0.32
CA ASP A 455 -22.35 10.47 0.49
C ASP A 455 -22.84 10.87 1.89
N GLN A 456 -22.00 10.67 2.91
CA GLN A 456 -22.30 11.09 4.27
C GLN A 456 -22.27 12.61 4.43
N ILE A 457 -21.31 13.31 3.82
CA ILE A 457 -21.26 14.78 3.77
C ILE A 457 -22.52 15.33 3.08
N LYS A 458 -22.91 14.72 1.96
CA LYS A 458 -24.12 15.08 1.20
C LYS A 458 -25.38 14.88 2.04
N ALA A 459 -25.48 13.77 2.77
CA ALA A 459 -26.62 13.48 3.64
C ALA A 459 -26.73 14.43 4.83
N GLU A 460 -25.59 14.88 5.37
CA GLU A 460 -25.55 15.78 6.54
C GLU A 460 -25.86 17.24 6.17
N ASN A 461 -25.68 17.61 4.90
CA ASN A 461 -25.99 18.92 4.32
C ASN A 461 -25.45 20.09 5.16
N PHE A 462 -24.12 20.15 5.30
CA PHE A 462 -23.43 21.15 6.13
C PHE A 462 -23.70 22.59 5.68
N THR A 463 -23.81 23.49 6.64
CA THR A 463 -23.79 24.94 6.41
C THR A 463 -22.38 25.43 6.09
N GLU A 464 -22.25 26.62 5.49
CA GLU A 464 -20.93 27.20 5.15
C GLU A 464 -20.02 27.36 6.38
N GLU A 465 -20.60 27.68 7.55
CA GLU A 465 -19.85 27.78 8.80
C GLU A 465 -19.34 26.43 9.30
N GLU A 466 -20.15 25.37 9.15
CA GLU A 466 -19.79 23.99 9.50
C GLU A 466 -18.73 23.42 8.56
N GLU A 467 -18.81 23.73 7.27
CA GLU A 467 -17.77 23.38 6.30
C GLU A 467 -16.44 24.07 6.64
N ALA A 468 -16.46 25.37 6.96
CA ALA A 468 -15.27 26.11 7.36
C ALA A 468 -14.67 25.55 8.68
N TYR A 469 -15.54 25.13 9.62
CA TYR A 469 -15.11 24.45 10.83
C TYR A 469 -14.47 23.10 10.51
N LEU A 470 -15.10 22.25 9.69
CA LEU A 470 -14.56 20.95 9.27
C LEU A 470 -13.22 21.10 8.54
N GLN A 471 -13.10 22.09 7.65
CA GLN A 471 -11.85 22.43 6.96
C GLN A 471 -10.71 22.76 7.94
N LYS A 472 -10.98 23.59 8.97
CA LYS A 472 -10.00 23.90 10.02
C LYS A 472 -9.65 22.67 10.86
N CYS A 473 -10.63 21.86 11.23
CA CYS A 473 -10.40 20.61 11.95
C CYS A 473 -9.51 19.65 11.17
N VAL A 474 -9.77 19.49 9.87
CA VAL A 474 -9.00 18.62 8.99
C VAL A 474 -7.57 19.14 8.81
N LEU A 475 -7.35 20.45 8.71
CA LEU A 475 -6.02 21.01 8.53
C LEU A 475 -5.17 20.97 9.82
N LEU A 476 -5.79 21.27 10.97
CA LEU A 476 -5.07 21.54 12.23
C LEU A 476 -5.27 20.48 13.32
N ILE A 477 -5.92 19.32 13.06
CA ILE A 477 -6.13 18.29 14.10
C ILE A 477 -4.82 17.86 14.79
N SER A 478 -3.70 17.88 14.06
CA SER A 478 -2.40 17.48 14.58
C SER A 478 -1.81 18.49 15.56
N ASP A 479 -2.35 19.71 15.62
CA ASP A 479 -2.04 20.73 16.62
C ASP A 479 -3.32 21.15 17.38
N PRO A 480 -3.72 20.39 18.41
CA PRO A 480 -4.94 20.66 19.17
C PRO A 480 -4.90 22.01 19.91
N LYS A 481 -3.72 22.59 20.14
CA LYS A 481 -3.59 23.90 20.80
C LYS A 481 -3.94 25.02 19.83
N ARG A 482 -3.40 24.96 18.60
CA ARG A 482 -3.75 25.91 17.54
C ARG A 482 -5.18 25.72 17.07
N LEU A 483 -5.67 24.48 16.99
CA LEU A 483 -7.07 24.19 16.68
C LEU A 483 -7.99 24.91 17.68
N LYS A 484 -7.78 24.73 18.99
CA LYS A 484 -8.57 25.42 20.03
C LYS A 484 -8.46 26.94 20.00
N ALA A 485 -7.32 27.49 19.58
CA ALA A 485 -7.11 28.94 19.49
C ALA A 485 -7.72 29.57 18.21
N THR A 486 -7.88 28.78 17.14
CA THR A 486 -8.30 29.25 15.80
C THR A 486 -9.76 28.91 15.48
N LEU A 487 -10.37 28.04 16.29
CA LEU A 487 -11.78 27.68 16.19
C LEU A 487 -12.66 28.87 16.62
N PRO A 488 -13.59 29.33 15.77
CA PRO A 488 -14.70 30.15 16.24
C PRO A 488 -15.49 29.34 17.26
N HIS A 489 -15.85 29.93 18.40
CA HIS A 489 -16.81 29.32 19.30
C HIS A 489 -18.17 29.37 18.59
N LEU A 490 -18.59 28.28 17.94
CA LEU A 490 -19.87 28.22 17.25
C LEU A 490 -20.97 27.95 18.29
N PRO A 491 -21.80 28.94 18.66
CA PRO A 491 -22.77 28.78 19.76
C PRO A 491 -23.93 27.83 19.42
N SER A 492 -24.09 27.51 18.13
CA SER A 492 -25.19 26.74 17.54
C SER A 492 -24.88 25.26 17.33
N LEU A 493 -23.65 24.79 17.58
CA LEU A 493 -23.25 23.43 17.25
C LEU A 493 -23.57 22.47 18.42
N ASN A 494 -24.56 21.59 18.22
CA ASN A 494 -24.88 20.52 19.17
C ASN A 494 -23.66 19.60 19.38
N GLU A 495 -23.42 19.13 20.62
CA GLU A 495 -22.29 18.24 20.96
C GLU A 495 -22.20 17.01 20.05
N ARG A 496 -23.36 16.47 19.66
CA ARG A 496 -23.45 15.36 18.69
C ARG A 496 -22.90 15.73 17.32
N LYS A 497 -23.29 16.89 16.78
CA LYS A 497 -22.88 17.34 15.45
C LYS A 497 -21.39 17.70 15.43
N GLN A 498 -20.88 18.27 16.53
CA GLN A 498 -19.45 18.46 16.72
C GLN A 498 -18.68 17.14 16.70
N ALA A 499 -19.17 16.12 17.41
CA ALA A 499 -18.55 14.80 17.43
C ALA A 499 -18.55 14.11 16.05
N GLU A 500 -19.60 14.32 15.25
CA GLU A 500 -19.72 13.84 13.87
C GLU A 500 -18.71 14.55 12.95
N ILE A 501 -18.59 15.88 13.01
CA ILE A 501 -17.58 16.64 12.25
C ILE A 501 -16.16 16.21 12.63
N ASP A 502 -15.88 16.04 13.92
CA ASP A 502 -14.58 15.55 14.39
C ASP A 502 -14.32 14.11 13.92
N ALA A 503 -15.36 13.28 13.77
CA ALA A 503 -15.23 11.93 13.22
C ALA A 503 -14.87 11.96 11.72
N PHE A 504 -15.48 12.85 10.92
CA PHE A 504 -15.08 13.06 9.53
C PHE A 504 -13.62 13.50 9.43
N ALA A 505 -13.22 14.49 10.25
CA ALA A 505 -11.86 15.00 10.25
C ALA A 505 -10.83 13.90 10.57
N ARG A 506 -11.09 13.08 11.60
CA ARG A 506 -10.23 11.93 11.95
C ARG A 506 -10.14 10.89 10.85
N ARG A 507 -11.25 10.55 10.18
CA ARG A 507 -11.27 9.56 9.09
C ARG A 507 -10.46 10.04 7.90
N LEU A 508 -10.63 11.31 7.52
CA LEU A 508 -9.93 11.89 6.38
C LEU A 508 -8.43 12.05 6.63
N GLN A 509 -8.06 12.42 7.86
CA GLN A 509 -6.67 12.39 8.28
C GLN A 509 -6.08 10.99 8.34
N GLY A 510 -6.85 9.97 8.74
CA GLY A 510 -6.40 8.58 8.70
C GLY A 510 -6.03 8.13 7.29
N ILE A 511 -6.88 8.48 6.31
CA ILE A 511 -6.65 8.22 4.88
C ILE A 511 -5.36 8.90 4.41
N THR A 512 -5.23 10.21 4.63
CA THR A 512 -4.08 10.99 4.15
C THR A 512 -2.78 10.67 4.90
N LYS A 513 -2.85 10.32 6.17
CA LYS A 513 -1.71 9.77 6.93
C LYS A 513 -1.23 8.49 6.29
N SER A 514 -2.13 7.62 5.83
CA SER A 514 -1.76 6.42 5.07
C SER A 514 -1.08 6.79 3.74
N ILE A 515 -1.63 7.77 3.00
CA ILE A 515 -1.04 8.26 1.75
C ILE A 515 0.37 8.84 1.97
N SER A 516 0.60 9.56 3.06
CA SER A 516 1.88 10.18 3.41
C SER A 516 2.99 9.16 3.68
N ARG A 517 2.62 7.92 4.03
CA ARG A 517 3.57 6.83 4.33
C ARG A 517 4.10 6.13 3.08
N TYR A 518 3.55 6.41 1.89
CA TYR A 518 4.08 5.81 0.68
C TYR A 518 5.46 6.41 0.34
N PRO A 519 6.43 5.57 -0.09
CA PRO A 519 7.78 6.03 -0.41
C PRO A 519 7.82 7.17 -1.45
N THR A 520 6.97 7.08 -2.46
CA THR A 520 6.84 8.10 -3.52
C THR A 520 6.21 9.39 -3.02
N SER A 521 5.20 9.30 -2.14
CA SER A 521 4.54 10.45 -1.53
C SER A 521 5.49 11.29 -0.70
N LYS A 522 6.38 10.66 0.08
CA LYS A 522 7.35 11.37 0.93
C LYS A 522 8.18 12.38 0.13
N ARG A 523 8.73 11.97 -1.01
CA ARG A 523 9.58 12.86 -1.83
C ARG A 523 8.80 14.06 -2.35
N ARG A 524 7.57 13.81 -2.80
CA ARG A 524 6.66 14.84 -3.27
C ARG A 524 6.26 15.79 -2.14
N PHE A 525 6.11 15.30 -0.91
CA PHE A 525 5.94 16.14 0.26
C PHE A 525 7.19 16.97 0.57
N ASP A 526 8.39 16.41 0.46
CA ASP A 526 9.63 17.17 0.65
C ASP A 526 9.77 18.29 -0.40
N ASP A 527 9.43 18.02 -1.66
CA ASP A 527 9.39 19.00 -2.75
C ASP A 527 8.32 20.08 -2.51
N LEU A 528 7.12 19.68 -2.08
CA LEU A 528 6.03 20.58 -1.69
C LEU A 528 6.45 21.49 -0.53
N VAL A 529 7.03 20.93 0.54
CA VAL A 529 7.52 21.68 1.71
C VAL A 529 8.61 22.66 1.29
N LYS A 530 9.47 22.30 0.33
CA LYS A 530 10.46 23.21 -0.24
C LYS A 530 9.79 24.36 -1.00
N ALA A 531 8.83 24.07 -1.88
CA ALA A 531 8.10 25.10 -2.64
C ALA A 531 7.36 26.07 -1.70
N LEU A 532 6.66 25.55 -0.68
CA LEU A 532 5.97 26.38 0.31
C LEU A 532 6.93 27.20 1.19
N SER A 533 8.14 26.69 1.46
CA SER A 533 9.18 27.43 2.16
C SER A 533 9.66 28.63 1.34
N GLU A 534 9.87 28.44 0.04
CA GLU A 534 10.26 29.53 -0.87
C GLU A 534 9.14 30.58 -0.99
N GLU A 535 7.88 30.14 -1.02
CA GLU A 535 6.74 31.08 -1.07
C GLU A 535 6.57 31.86 0.24
N LEU A 536 6.75 31.20 1.39
CA LEU A 536 6.75 31.88 2.68
C LEU A 536 7.86 32.94 2.75
N GLU A 537 9.05 32.65 2.22
CA GLU A 537 10.13 33.63 2.12
C GLU A 537 9.77 34.82 1.20
N ARG A 538 9.07 34.57 0.08
CA ARG A 538 8.53 35.65 -0.78
C ARG A 538 7.48 36.49 -0.07
N ALA A 539 6.51 35.87 0.59
CA ALA A 539 5.46 36.57 1.35
C ALA A 539 6.04 37.45 2.47
N MET A 540 7.09 36.97 3.17
CA MET A 540 7.83 37.74 4.17
C MET A 540 8.75 38.82 3.54
N GLY A 541 9.23 38.62 2.31
CA GLY A 541 10.05 39.57 1.58
C GLY A 541 9.26 40.73 0.94
N GLY A 542 8.02 40.45 0.51
CA GLY A 542 7.09 41.39 -0.13
C GLY A 542 6.29 42.28 0.84
N SER A 543 6.11 41.85 2.09
CA SER A 543 5.43 42.60 3.17
C SER A 543 6.27 43.76 3.75
N ARG A 544 7.16 44.35 2.94
CA ARG A 544 8.10 45.40 3.33
C ARG A 544 7.53 46.81 3.35
N SER A 545 6.24 47.00 3.03
CA SER A 545 5.55 48.27 3.24
C SER A 545 4.35 48.07 4.18
N VAL A 546 4.40 48.76 5.32
CA VAL A 546 3.31 48.95 6.30
C VAL A 546 3.11 47.84 7.34
N SER A 547 4.01 47.78 8.34
CA SER A 547 3.67 47.79 9.79
C SER A 547 4.86 47.26 10.60
N GLY A 548 5.47 48.14 11.39
CA GLY A 548 6.73 47.90 12.09
C GLY A 548 6.59 47.53 13.56
N SER A 549 7.54 46.70 14.03
CA SER A 549 8.21 46.69 15.35
C SER A 549 8.30 45.31 16.03
N GLN A 550 7.34 44.40 15.85
CA GLN A 550 7.47 43.02 16.37
C GLN A 550 8.22 42.09 15.40
N PHE A 551 8.12 42.32 14.09
CA PHE A 551 8.66 41.44 13.05
C PHE A 551 10.19 41.57 12.87
N GLN A 552 10.78 42.72 13.23
CA GLN A 552 12.23 42.94 13.13
C GLN A 552 13.04 42.10 14.13
N LYS A 553 12.49 41.81 15.32
CA LYS A 553 13.18 41.03 16.35
C LYS A 553 13.32 39.55 15.94
N LEU A 554 12.28 38.98 15.33
CA LEU A 554 12.28 37.63 14.73
C LEU A 554 13.24 37.53 13.54
N ARG A 555 13.26 38.55 12.67
CA ARG A 555 14.16 38.62 11.51
C ARG A 555 15.64 38.54 11.89
N SER A 556 16.04 39.16 13.01
CA SER A 556 17.44 39.14 13.47
C SER A 556 17.90 37.79 14.01
N GLY A 557 16.99 37.00 14.62
CA GLY A 557 17.29 35.65 15.08
C GLY A 557 17.31 34.63 13.95
N LEU A 558 16.44 34.81 12.95
CA LEU A 558 16.21 33.85 11.88
C LEU A 558 17.25 33.94 10.76
N VAL A 559 17.68 35.16 10.38
CA VAL A 559 18.80 35.36 9.44
C VAL A 559 20.12 34.85 10.04
N ARG A 560 20.30 34.98 11.36
CA ARG A 560 21.49 34.49 12.07
C ARG A 560 21.53 32.95 12.17
N MET A 561 20.38 32.29 12.36
CA MET A 561 20.29 30.83 12.39
C MET A 561 20.41 30.18 11.00
N LEU A 562 19.79 30.76 9.96
CA LEU A 562 19.87 30.22 8.59
C LEU A 562 21.26 30.40 7.99
N SER A 563 21.92 31.53 8.28
CA SER A 563 23.31 31.79 7.85
C SER A 563 24.31 30.81 8.48
N GLN A 564 24.14 30.46 9.77
CA GLN A 564 25.05 29.57 10.47
C GLN A 564 24.94 28.08 10.05
N ARG A 565 23.81 27.64 9.49
CA ARG A 565 23.66 26.25 8.99
C ARG A 565 24.04 26.07 7.52
N SER A 566 24.10 27.15 6.75
CA SER A 566 24.48 27.12 5.33
C SER A 566 26.01 27.16 5.10
N MET A 567 26.80 27.62 6.08
CA MET A 567 28.27 27.64 5.99
C MET A 567 28.87 26.91 7.19
N GLY A 568 29.26 25.65 7.00
CA GLY A 568 29.84 24.86 8.08
C GLY A 568 30.21 23.42 7.73
N LYS A 569 30.82 23.20 6.55
CA LYS A 569 31.57 21.97 6.27
C LYS A 569 32.83 22.37 5.50
N THR A 570 33.90 22.73 6.21
CA THR A 570 35.32 22.50 5.84
C THR A 570 36.26 23.00 6.97
N ALA A 571 37.21 22.12 7.38
CA ALA A 571 38.41 22.33 8.20
C ALA A 571 38.22 22.64 9.71
N SER A 572 38.99 22.11 10.66
CA SER A 572 40.39 21.68 10.62
C SER A 572 40.71 20.60 11.67
N ILE A 573 41.63 19.70 11.31
CA ILE A 573 42.38 18.84 12.24
C ILE A 573 43.52 19.70 12.81
N ARG A 574 43.49 20.04 14.09
CA ARG A 574 44.70 20.37 14.86
C ARG A 574 44.49 20.21 16.38
N GLY A 575 45.23 19.23 16.90
CA GLY A 575 45.70 18.92 18.26
C GLY A 575 45.29 19.73 19.49
N GLY A 576 45.24 19.01 20.61
CA GLY A 576 45.31 19.56 21.95
C GLY A 576 45.01 18.53 23.05
N ASP A 577 45.92 17.57 23.25
CA ASP A 577 46.00 16.76 24.47
C ASP A 577 46.26 17.67 25.67
N GLN A 578 45.39 17.64 26.69
CA GLN A 578 45.71 18.01 28.06
C GLN A 578 44.59 17.60 29.02
N GLU A 579 44.67 16.38 29.54
CA GLU A 579 44.10 16.07 30.85
C GLU A 579 44.86 14.89 31.47
N ALA A 580 45.98 15.21 32.11
CA ALA A 580 46.72 14.33 32.99
C ALA A 580 47.21 15.14 34.18
N GLN A 581 46.37 15.25 35.21
CA GLN A 581 46.82 15.51 36.58
C GLN A 581 45.67 15.23 37.53
N LEU A 582 45.71 14.06 38.17
CA LEU A 582 45.36 13.81 39.57
C LEU A 582 45.27 12.29 39.77
N THR A 583 46.41 11.68 40.09
CA THR A 583 46.58 10.63 41.11
C THR A 583 47.97 10.03 40.96
N ASN A 584 48.80 10.19 41.99
CA ASN A 584 49.65 9.15 42.57
C ASN A 584 50.70 9.79 43.47
N ASP A 585 50.35 9.88 44.76
CA ASP A 585 51.34 9.75 45.84
C ASP A 585 51.12 8.37 46.46
N ALA A 586 52.02 7.44 46.15
CA ALA A 586 52.26 6.22 46.90
C ALA A 586 53.68 5.72 46.62
N GLY A 587 54.64 6.26 47.38
CA GLY A 587 55.55 5.50 48.23
C GLY A 587 56.44 4.40 47.65
N ALA A 588 57.74 4.70 47.71
CA ALA A 588 58.79 3.92 48.36
C ALA A 588 59.55 2.82 47.58
N ALA A 589 60.87 2.91 47.78
CA ALA A 589 61.99 2.02 47.45
C ALA A 589 62.59 2.15 46.05
#